data_AF-A0A1E3Q6R5-F1
#
_entry.id   AF-A0A1E3Q6R5-F1
#
_cell.length_a   1.000
_cell.length_b   1.000
_cell.length_c   1.000
_cell.angle_alpha   90.00
_cell.angle_beta   90.00
_cell.angle_gamma   90.00
#
_symmetry.space_group_name_H-M   'P 1'
#
loop_
_entity.id
_entity.type
_entity.pdbx_description
1 polymer ?
#
loop_
_entity_poly.entity_id
_entity_poly.type
_entity_poly.pdbx_seq_one_letter_code
_entity_poly.pdbx_strand_id
1 'polypeptide(L)' 'MAFCGYRQNGGGMMSLAVANLSSEMKKWEINTFLKLIIGNMKGSLDQLSPYEGRAYISGP' A
#
# COMPACT_ATOMS: atom_id res chain seq x y z
N MET A 1 13.49 4.54 4.24
CA MET A 1 13.24 4.52 2.78
C MET A 1 11.92 3.80 2.55
N ALA A 2 11.06 4.25 1.63
CA ALA A 2 9.79 3.57 1.33
C ALA A 2 9.87 2.94 -0.06
N PHE A 3 9.34 1.73 -0.20
CA PHE A 3 9.24 1.01 -1.47
C PHE A 3 7.79 1.04 -1.96
N CYS A 4 7.61 1.27 -3.26
CA CYS A 4 6.31 1.29 -3.94
C CYS A 4 6.45 0.52 -5.26
N GLY A 5 5.67 -0.56 -5.41
CA GLY A 5 5.69 -1.44 -6.58
C GLY A 5 4.31 -1.54 -7.21
N TYR A 6 4.24 -1.40 -8.53
CA TYR A 6 3.01 -1.38 -9.30
C TYR A 6 2.94 -2.55 -10.28
N ARG A 7 1.78 -3.20 -10.40
CA ARG A 7 1.51 -4.18 -11.45
C ARG A 7 0.07 -4.08 -11.94
N GLN A 8 -0.12 -3.93 -13.25
CA GLN A 8 -1.41 -4.08 -13.91
C GLN A 8 -1.65 -5.56 -14.25
N ASN A 9 -2.82 -6.06 -13.88
CA ASN A 9 -3.27 -7.40 -14.24
C ASN A 9 -4.35 -7.29 -15.34
N GLY A 10 -4.61 -8.38 -16.07
CA GLY A 10 -5.61 -8.40 -17.15
C GLY A 10 -7.00 -7.95 -16.67
N GLY A 11 -7.78 -7.35 -17.57
CA GLY A 11 -9.11 -6.83 -17.24
C GLY A 11 -9.14 -5.45 -16.56
N GLY A 12 -8.08 -4.65 -16.70
CA GLY A 12 -8.03 -3.27 -16.18
C GLY A 12 -7.73 -3.16 -14.68
N MET A 13 -7.69 -4.28 -13.96
CA MET A 13 -7.36 -4.29 -12.54
C MET A 13 -5.89 -3.97 -12.27
N MET A 14 -5.67 -3.18 -11.23
CA MET A 14 -4.37 -2.65 -10.85
C MET A 14 -4.04 -3.08 -9.43
N SER A 15 -2.81 -3.53 -9.20
CA SER A 15 -2.30 -3.91 -7.88
C SER A 15 -1.15 -3.01 -7.47
N LEU A 16 -1.13 -2.64 -6.19
CA LEU A 16 -0.13 -1.77 -5.57
C LEU A 16 0.38 -2.41 -4.29
N ALA A 17 1.69 -2.58 -4.18
CA ALA A 17 2.34 -2.96 -2.94
C ALA A 17 3.20 -1.80 -2.44
N VAL A 18 3.07 -1.49 -1.15
CA VAL A 18 3.88 -0.45 -0.49
C VAL A 18 4.46 -1.02 0.80
N ALA A 19 5.71 -0.65 1.08
CA ALA A 19 6.37 -1.03 2.33
C ALA A 19 7.24 0.10 2.85
N ASN A 20 7.16 0.35 4.17
CA ASN A 20 8.11 1.20 4.87
C ASN A 20 9.33 0.37 5.26
N LEU A 21 10.49 0.63 4.65
CA LEU A 21 11.73 -0.09 4.94
C LEU A 21 12.60 0.62 5.99
N SER A 22 12.00 1.45 6.84
CA SER A 22 12.68 2.17 7.92
C SER A 22 11.99 1.99 9.27
N SER A 23 12.75 2.27 10.33
CA SER A 23 12.29 2.31 11.73
C SER A 23 11.46 3.55 12.08
N GLU A 24 11.34 4.51 11.16
CA GLU A 24 10.58 5.75 11.33
C GLU A 24 9.20 5.65 10.68
N MET A 25 8.21 6.37 11.21
CA MET A 25 6.93 6.55 10.49
C MET A 25 7.14 7.28 9.16
N LYS A 26 6.37 6.87 8.15
CA LYS A 26 6.34 7.53 6.84
C LYS A 26 4.93 7.96 6.48
N LYS A 27 4.79 9.21 6.03
CA LYS A 27 3.52 9.67 5.45
C LYS A 27 3.24 8.87 4.19
N TRP A 28 1.98 8.49 4.01
CA TRP A 28 1.54 7.69 2.89
C TRP A 28 0.10 8.02 2.56
N GLU A 29 -0.16 8.52 1.36
CA GLU A 29 -1.53 8.77 0.91
C GLU A 29 -1.81 7.88 -0.29
N ILE A 30 -2.94 7.17 -0.23
CA ILE A 30 -3.39 6.31 -1.32
C ILE A 30 -4.70 6.83 -1.89
N ASN A 31 -4.84 6.73 -3.21
CA ASN A 31 -6.03 7.15 -3.91
C ASN A 31 -7.21 6.20 -3.59
N THR A 32 -8.41 6.76 -3.45
CA THR A 32 -9.62 6.09 -2.92
C THR A 32 -10.14 4.93 -3.78
N PHE A 33 -9.69 4.82 -5.03
CA PHE A 33 -10.08 3.70 -5.91
C PHE A 33 -9.36 2.38 -5.60
N LEU A 34 -8.34 2.39 -4.72
CA LEU A 34 -7.62 1.20 -4.29
C LEU A 34 -8.16 0.69 -2.94
N LYS A 35 -8.48 -0.61 -2.89
CA LYS A 35 -8.92 -1.30 -1.68
C LYS A 35 -7.76 -2.09 -1.07
N LEU A 36 -7.58 -1.98 0.24
CA LEU A 36 -6.59 -2.76 1.00
C LEU A 36 -7.01 -4.23 1.03
N ILE A 37 -6.15 -5.14 0.59
CA ILE A 37 -6.38 -6.59 0.67
C ILE A 37 -5.71 -7.16 1.91
N ILE A 38 -4.44 -6.81 2.13
CA ILE A 38 -3.64 -7.35 3.22
C ILE A 38 -2.64 -6.30 3.71
N GLY A 39 -2.47 -6.25 5.02
CA GLY A 39 -1.45 -5.45 5.69
C GLY A 39 -0.99 -6.17 6.95
N ASN A 40 0.28 -6.03 7.30
CA ASN A 40 0.83 -6.64 8.51
C ASN A 40 0.53 -5.84 9.79
N MET A 41 -0.01 -4.61 9.67
CA MET A 41 -0.40 -3.77 10.80
C MET A 41 -1.77 -3.14 10.56
N LYS A 42 -2.50 -2.85 11.66
CA LYS A 42 -3.75 -2.07 11.63
C LYS A 42 -3.43 -0.60 11.94
N GLY A 43 -2.75 0.06 11.01
CA GLY A 43 -2.39 1.48 11.10
C GLY A 43 -3.41 2.39 10.44
N SER A 44 -3.22 3.71 10.60
CA SER A 44 -3.97 4.72 9.85
C SER A 44 -3.64 4.66 8.37
N LEU A 45 -4.60 4.95 7.50
CA LEU A 45 -4.41 4.84 6.04
C LEU A 45 -3.46 5.89 5.47
N ASP A 46 -3.32 7.03 6.14
CA ASP A 46 -2.49 8.19 5.75
C ASP A 46 -1.00 8.04 6.15
N GLN A 47 -0.63 6.95 6.83
CA GLN A 47 0.71 6.72 7.34
C GLN A 47 1.10 5.24 7.25
N LEU A 48 2.40 4.98 7.14
CA LEU A 48 2.99 3.66 7.27
C LEU A 48 3.86 3.64 8.52
N SER A 49 3.50 2.75 9.43
CA SER A 49 4.25 2.42 10.63
C SER A 49 5.63 1.84 10.26
N PRO A 50 6.59 1.83 11.18
CA PRO A 50 7.89 1.20 10.95
C PRO A 50 7.72 -0.25 10.47
N TYR A 51 8.36 -0.59 9.35
CA TYR A 51 8.28 -1.94 8.75
C TYR A 51 6.88 -2.41 8.36
N GLU A 52 5.93 -1.48 8.20
CA GLU A 52 4.60 -1.78 7.71
C GLU A 52 4.62 -2.04 6.20
N GLY A 53 3.99 -3.12 5.78
CA GLY A 53 3.75 -3.50 4.39
C GLY A 53 2.26 -3.63 4.14
N ARG A 54 1.79 -3.10 3.00
CA ARG A 54 0.39 -3.14 2.57
C ARG A 54 0.31 -3.50 1.10
N ALA A 55 -0.71 -4.28 0.74
CA ALA A 55 -1.05 -4.58 -0.64
C ALA A 55 -2.50 -4.21 -0.93
N TYR A 56 -2.69 -3.52 -2.04
CA TYR A 56 -3.95 -2.97 -2.49
C TYR A 56 -4.28 -3.45 -3.91
N ILE A 57 -5.57 -3.45 -4.24
CA ILE A 57 -6.08 -3.69 -5.59
C ILE A 57 -7.15 -2.66 -5.95
N SER A 58 -7.23 -2.27 -7.22
CA SER A 58 -8.39 -1.53 -7.70
C SER A 58 -9.60 -2.45 -7.73
N GLY A 59 -10.80 -1.87 -7.62
CA GLY A 59 -11.99 -2.60 -8.05
C GLY A 59 -11.91 -2.99 -9.53
N PRO A 60 -12.81 -3.87 -10.01
CA PRO A 60 -13.12 -3.91 -11.43
C PRO A 60 -13.51 -2.51 -11.94
#